data_AF-A0A9E5KJC1-F1
#
_entry.id   AF-A0A9E5KJC1-F1
#
_cell.length_a   1.000
_cell.length_b   1.000
_cell.length_c   1.000
_cell.angle_alpha   90.00
_cell.angle_beta   90.00
_cell.angle_gamma   90.00
#
_symmetry.space_group_name_H-M   'P 1'
#
loop_
_entity.id
_entity.type
_entity.pdbx_description
1 polymer ?
#
loop_
_entity_poly.entity_id
_entity_poly.type
_entity_poly.pdbx_seq_one_letter_code
_entity_poly.pdbx_strand_id
1 'polypeptide(L)'
;MASLKAALTAQEIKVANMRGYLTETSPLFKQAQNELVVLRQQISKAEAQDGTKSADLSLGVSGTSGAESDYIGRYRDFKYHETLFELMAKQYEIARVDKSREGAVIQVVDPALPPERKSKPKKALVAIITTLATGFALLLWVFVRQALRNASKDGETSQKLKQLHAAWRRAL
;
A
#
# COMPACT_ATOMS: atom_id res chain seq x y z
N MET A 1 -31.65 25.47 -23.83
CA MET A 1 -30.45 26.15 -23.27
C MET A 1 -30.09 25.70 -21.86
N ALA A 2 -31.01 25.68 -20.88
CA ALA A 2 -30.69 25.31 -19.49
C ALA A 2 -30.16 23.86 -19.32
N SER A 3 -30.72 22.90 -20.04
CA SER A 3 -30.28 21.49 -19.99
C SER A 3 -28.86 21.27 -20.52
N LEU A 4 -28.46 21.98 -21.59
CA LEU A 4 -27.12 21.89 -22.17
C LEU A 4 -26.06 22.52 -21.25
N LYS A 5 -26.37 23.65 -20.61
CA LYS A 5 -25.49 24.28 -19.62
C LYS A 5 -25.34 23.42 -18.36
N ALA A 6 -26.42 22.78 -17.90
CA ALA A 6 -26.38 21.84 -16.78
C ALA A 6 -25.52 20.59 -17.09
N ALA A 7 -25.62 20.05 -18.32
CA ALA A 7 -24.80 18.93 -18.77
C ALA A 7 -23.30 19.30 -18.84
N LEU A 8 -22.98 20.53 -19.25
CA LEU A 8 -21.60 21.05 -19.23
C LEU A 8 -21.04 21.10 -17.81
N THR A 9 -21.78 21.70 -16.86
CA THR A 9 -21.32 21.81 -15.46
C THR A 9 -21.13 20.45 -14.81
N ALA A 10 -22.02 19.49 -15.10
CA ALA A 10 -21.90 18.13 -14.61
C ALA A 10 -20.64 17.43 -15.15
N GLN A 11 -20.34 17.61 -16.45
CA GLN A 11 -19.14 17.04 -17.06
C GLN A 11 -17.85 17.73 -16.57
N GLU A 12 -17.88 19.03 -16.31
CA GLU A 12 -16.74 19.77 -15.72
C GLU A 12 -16.40 19.25 -14.31
N ILE A 13 -17.41 19.02 -13.47
CA ILE A 13 -17.21 18.41 -12.14
C ILE A 13 -16.65 17.00 -12.27
N LYS A 14 -17.16 16.19 -13.22
CA LYS A 14 -16.65 14.83 -13.48
C LYS A 14 -15.17 14.84 -13.85
N VAL A 15 -14.75 15.73 -14.77
CA VAL A 15 -13.34 15.88 -15.17
C VAL A 15 -12.47 16.41 -14.02
N ALA A 16 -12.98 17.34 -13.22
CA ALA A 16 -12.28 17.84 -12.03
C ALA A 16 -12.03 16.73 -10.99
N ASN A 17 -13.04 15.90 -10.71
CA ASN A 17 -12.90 14.74 -9.84
C ASN A 17 -11.90 13.71 -10.42
N MET A 18 -11.94 13.48 -11.73
CA MET A 18 -10.99 12.57 -12.38
C MET A 18 -9.54 13.05 -12.28
N ARG A 19 -9.25 14.36 -12.28
CA ARG A 19 -7.89 14.86 -12.01
C ARG A 19 -7.39 14.54 -10.60
N GLY A 20 -8.29 14.35 -9.63
CA GLY A 20 -7.92 14.00 -8.26
C GLY A 20 -7.43 12.55 -8.10
N TYR A 21 -7.85 11.64 -9.00
CA TYR A 21 -7.60 10.20 -8.86
C TYR A 21 -6.99 9.52 -10.10
N LEU A 22 -6.96 10.18 -11.26
CA LEU A 22 -6.42 9.66 -12.52
C LEU A 22 -5.32 10.57 -13.08
N THR A 23 -4.29 9.99 -13.68
CA THR A 23 -3.26 10.75 -14.41
C THR A 23 -3.81 11.26 -15.75
N GLU A 24 -3.32 12.42 -16.22
CA GLU A 24 -3.73 13.05 -17.49
C GLU A 24 -3.48 12.16 -18.73
N THR A 25 -2.70 11.09 -18.57
CA THR A 25 -2.37 10.10 -19.60
C THR A 25 -3.40 8.98 -19.73
N SER A 26 -4.34 8.84 -18.80
CA SER A 26 -5.34 7.78 -18.80
C SER A 26 -6.31 7.90 -20.00
N PRO A 27 -6.63 6.79 -20.71
CA PRO A 27 -7.60 6.80 -21.81
C PRO A 27 -8.97 7.37 -21.42
N LEU A 28 -9.42 7.10 -20.19
CA LEU A 28 -10.69 7.57 -19.65
C LEU A 28 -10.73 9.10 -19.50
N PHE A 29 -9.60 9.69 -19.10
CA PHE A 29 -9.48 11.14 -18.97
C PHE A 29 -9.56 11.83 -20.34
N LYS A 30 -8.87 11.28 -21.35
CA LYS A 30 -8.92 11.78 -22.73
C LYS A 30 -10.32 11.70 -23.33
N GLN A 31 -11.03 10.59 -23.08
CA GLN A 31 -12.40 10.44 -23.57
C GLN A 31 -13.34 11.50 -22.97
N ALA A 32 -13.28 11.70 -21.65
CA ALA A 32 -14.11 12.70 -20.98
C ALA A 32 -13.77 14.14 -21.41
N GLN A 33 -12.50 14.42 -21.70
CA GLN A 33 -12.05 15.71 -22.20
C GLN A 33 -12.58 15.97 -23.61
N ASN A 34 -12.59 14.97 -24.48
CA ASN A 34 -13.17 15.07 -25.83
C ASN A 34 -14.68 15.32 -25.77
N GLU A 35 -15.41 14.65 -24.88
CA GLU A 35 -16.84 14.88 -24.66
C GLU A 35 -17.13 16.32 -24.22
N LEU A 36 -16.30 16.89 -23.33
CA LEU A 36 -16.43 18.28 -22.88
C LEU A 36 -16.26 19.26 -24.06
N VAL A 37 -15.26 19.03 -24.92
CA VAL A 37 -15.04 19.84 -26.12
C VAL A 37 -16.23 19.79 -27.07
N VAL A 38 -16.80 18.61 -27.29
CA VAL A 38 -18.00 18.43 -28.13
C VAL A 38 -19.19 19.19 -27.55
N LEU A 39 -19.44 19.10 -26.24
CA LEU A 39 -20.53 19.83 -25.59
C LEU A 39 -20.35 21.36 -25.71
N ARG A 40 -19.13 21.87 -25.53
CA ARG A 40 -18.85 23.31 -25.72
C ARG A 40 -19.14 23.77 -27.14
N GLN A 41 -18.76 22.97 -28.14
CA GLN A 41 -19.06 23.26 -29.55
C GLN A 41 -20.56 23.24 -29.87
N GLN A 42 -21.34 22.36 -29.21
CA GLN A 42 -22.79 22.34 -29.36
C GLN A 42 -23.45 23.58 -28.74
N ILE A 43 -22.95 24.03 -27.58
CA ILE A 43 -23.41 25.26 -26.94
C ILE A 43 -23.09 26.47 -27.81
N SER A 44 -21.88 26.59 -28.35
CA SER A 44 -21.52 27.73 -29.20
C SER A 44 -22.34 27.78 -30.50
N LYS A 45 -22.66 26.62 -31.08
CA LYS A 45 -23.56 26.52 -32.25
C LYS A 45 -24.99 26.90 -31.89
N ALA A 46 -25.49 26.46 -30.74
CA ALA A 46 -26.81 26.82 -30.25
C ALA A 46 -26.90 28.32 -29.92
N GLU A 47 -25.85 28.92 -29.34
CA GLU A 47 -25.78 30.36 -29.06
C GLU A 47 -25.73 31.20 -30.33
N ALA A 48 -24.99 30.76 -31.36
CA ALA A 48 -25.01 31.40 -32.68
C ALA A 48 -26.39 31.30 -33.36
N GLN A 49 -27.12 30.20 -33.15
CA GLN A 49 -28.45 30.00 -33.72
C GLN A 49 -29.54 30.78 -32.97
N ASP A 50 -29.43 30.93 -31.64
CA ASP A 50 -30.31 31.80 -30.84
C ASP A 50 -30.02 33.28 -31.11
N GLY A 51 -28.77 33.68 -31.37
CA GLY A 51 -28.40 35.04 -31.76
C GLY A 51 -29.09 35.51 -33.06
N THR A 52 -29.23 34.61 -34.04
CA THR A 52 -29.95 34.89 -35.29
C THR A 52 -31.47 34.95 -35.11
N LYS A 53 -32.05 34.23 -34.14
CA LYS A 53 -33.49 34.30 -33.80
C LYS A 53 -33.84 35.47 -32.89
N SER A 54 -32.92 35.93 -32.06
CA SER A 54 -33.13 37.06 -31.14
C SER A 54 -33.00 38.42 -31.82
N ALA A 55 -32.34 38.52 -32.98
CA ALA A 55 -32.41 39.70 -33.84
C ALA A 55 -33.82 39.95 -34.43
N ASP A 56 -34.60 38.88 -34.67
CA ASP A 56 -35.99 38.96 -35.15
C ASP A 56 -37.00 39.17 -33.99
N LEU A 57 -36.64 38.75 -32.77
CA LEU A 57 -37.48 38.92 -31.57
C LEU A 57 -37.23 40.23 -30.79
N SER A 58 -36.16 40.98 -31.08
CA SER A 58 -35.78 42.20 -30.35
C SER A 58 -36.69 43.40 -30.64
N LEU A 59 -37.60 43.33 -31.62
CA LEU A 59 -38.59 44.40 -31.89
C LEU A 59 -39.90 44.24 -31.09
N GLY A 60 -40.06 43.19 -30.28
CA GLY A 60 -41.39 42.82 -29.73
C GLY A 60 -41.53 42.60 -28.22
N VAL A 61 -40.47 42.65 -27.39
CA VAL A 61 -40.56 42.18 -25.97
C VAL A 61 -40.23 43.25 -24.93
N SER A 62 -40.37 44.53 -25.27
CA SER A 62 -40.33 45.60 -24.27
C SER A 62 -41.70 45.73 -23.57
N GLY A 63 -42.09 44.81 -22.69
CA GLY A 63 -43.42 44.92 -22.06
C GLY A 63 -43.83 44.03 -20.87
N THR A 64 -43.15 42.94 -20.52
CA THR A 64 -43.61 42.02 -19.45
C THR A 64 -42.39 41.36 -18.79
N SER A 65 -42.19 41.17 -17.49
CA SER A 65 -42.99 41.30 -16.26
C SER A 65 -42.00 41.00 -15.10
N GLY A 66 -41.68 41.94 -14.21
CA GLY A 66 -40.69 41.74 -13.14
C GLY A 66 -41.04 40.63 -12.12
N ALA A 67 -42.33 40.29 -12.00
CA ALA A 67 -42.85 39.28 -11.07
C ALA A 67 -42.69 37.83 -11.59
N GLU A 68 -42.70 37.60 -12.90
CA GLU A 68 -42.53 36.27 -13.49
C GLU A 68 -41.05 35.83 -13.46
N SER A 69 -40.14 36.80 -13.62
CA SER A 69 -38.70 36.56 -13.49
C SER A 69 -38.29 36.16 -12.06
N ASP A 70 -38.96 36.72 -11.03
CA ASP A 70 -38.65 36.44 -9.61
C ASP A 70 -39.12 35.03 -9.19
N TYR A 71 -40.26 34.57 -9.71
CA TYR A 71 -40.76 33.21 -9.48
C TYR A 71 -39.83 32.15 -10.09
N ILE A 72 -39.32 32.37 -11.30
CA ILE A 72 -38.39 31.45 -11.98
C ILE A 72 -37.08 31.32 -11.19
N GLY A 73 -36.56 32.43 -10.66
CA GLY A 73 -35.37 32.44 -9.80
C GLY A 73 -35.58 31.60 -8.55
N ARG A 74 -36.65 31.90 -7.80
CA ARG A 74 -37.01 31.17 -6.57
C ARG A 74 -37.25 29.68 -6.80
N TYR A 75 -37.89 29.32 -7.90
CA TYR A 75 -38.12 27.92 -8.27
C TYR A 75 -36.81 27.18 -8.56
N ARG A 76 -35.86 27.82 -9.24
CA ARG A 76 -34.53 27.25 -9.50
C ARG A 76 -33.75 27.04 -8.21
N ASP A 77 -33.77 28.02 -7.32
CA ASP A 77 -33.05 27.94 -6.04
C ASP A 77 -33.65 26.86 -5.14
N PHE A 78 -34.99 26.75 -5.11
CA PHE A 78 -35.68 25.64 -4.44
C PHE A 78 -35.25 24.27 -4.99
N LYS A 79 -35.25 24.10 -6.33
CA LYS A 79 -34.82 22.84 -6.97
C LYS A 79 -33.34 22.52 -6.70
N TYR A 80 -32.49 23.53 -6.64
CA TYR A 80 -31.09 23.37 -6.27
C TYR A 80 -30.95 22.82 -4.84
N HIS A 81 -31.66 23.43 -3.87
CA HIS A 81 -31.61 22.98 -2.49
C HIS A 81 -32.24 21.60 -2.29
N GLU A 82 -33.32 21.28 -2.99
CA GLU A 82 -33.96 19.97 -2.98
C GLU A 82 -32.98 18.86 -3.41
N THR A 83 -32.32 19.04 -4.56
CA THR A 83 -31.36 18.06 -5.09
C THR A 83 -30.10 17.92 -4.23
N LEU A 84 -29.59 19.03 -3.68
CA LEU A 84 -28.45 19.01 -2.76
C LEU A 84 -28.78 18.24 -1.47
N PHE A 85 -29.97 18.49 -0.91
CA PHE A 85 -30.43 17.80 0.29
C PHE A 85 -30.62 16.30 0.03
N GLU A 86 -31.23 15.93 -1.09
CA GLU A 86 -31.42 14.52 -1.46
C GLU A 86 -30.06 13.80 -1.62
N LEU A 87 -29.08 14.45 -2.24
CA LEU A 87 -27.73 13.90 -2.41
C LEU A 87 -27.02 13.72 -1.05
N MET A 88 -27.08 14.71 -0.17
CA MET A 88 -26.47 14.63 1.17
C MET A 88 -27.14 13.57 2.04
N ALA A 89 -28.46 13.44 1.97
CA ALA A 89 -29.20 12.40 2.69
C ALA A 89 -28.74 10.99 2.27
N LYS A 90 -28.61 10.75 0.95
CA LYS A 90 -28.10 9.46 0.44
C LYS A 90 -26.67 9.18 0.89
N GLN A 91 -25.78 10.19 0.86
CA GLN A 91 -24.41 10.03 1.35
C GLN A 91 -24.37 9.72 2.85
N TYR A 92 -25.23 10.37 3.64
CA TYR A 92 -25.34 10.12 5.07
C TYR A 92 -25.80 8.68 5.36
N GLU A 93 -26.79 8.17 4.63
CA GLU A 93 -27.22 6.78 4.76
C GLU A 93 -26.10 5.79 4.44
N ILE A 94 -25.37 6.01 3.34
CA ILE A 94 -24.21 5.18 2.96
C ILE A 94 -23.14 5.22 4.05
N ALA A 95 -22.76 6.41 4.52
CA ALA A 95 -21.75 6.58 5.56
C ALA A 95 -22.20 5.98 6.91
N ARG A 96 -23.49 6.05 7.24
CA ARG A 96 -24.05 5.41 8.44
C ARG A 96 -24.00 3.89 8.34
N VAL A 97 -24.28 3.33 7.16
CA VAL A 97 -24.15 1.89 6.90
C VAL A 97 -22.68 1.45 6.97
N ASP A 98 -21.76 2.21 6.38
CA ASP A 98 -20.32 1.91 6.45
C ASP A 98 -19.78 2.00 7.88
N LYS A 99 -20.15 3.03 8.64
CA LYS A 99 -19.81 3.13 10.06
C LYS A 99 -20.36 1.96 10.88
N SER A 100 -21.53 1.43 10.51
CA SER A 100 -22.10 0.24 11.14
C SER A 100 -21.37 -1.05 10.72
N ARG A 101 -20.69 -1.05 9.57
CA ARG A 101 -19.88 -2.16 9.04
C ARG A 101 -18.42 -2.14 9.50
N GLU A 102 -17.91 -1.00 9.96
CA GLU A 102 -16.55 -0.87 10.53
C GLU A 102 -16.37 -1.64 11.86
N GLY A 103 -17.42 -2.25 12.40
CA GLY A 103 -17.35 -3.20 13.50
C GLY A 103 -16.96 -4.61 13.03
N ALA A 104 -15.69 -4.97 13.29
CA ALA A 104 -15.12 -6.33 13.30
C ALA A 104 -14.77 -6.99 11.95
N VAL A 105 -13.68 -6.53 11.30
CA VAL A 105 -13.05 -7.26 10.18
C VAL A 105 -11.98 -8.27 10.64
N ILE A 106 -11.70 -8.37 11.95
CA ILE A 106 -10.73 -9.34 12.46
C ILE A 106 -11.45 -10.36 13.33
N GLN A 107 -12.12 -11.30 12.67
CA GLN A 107 -12.44 -12.56 13.30
C GLN A 107 -11.13 -13.34 13.41
N VAL A 108 -10.64 -13.57 14.62
CA VAL A 108 -9.47 -14.41 14.85
C VAL A 108 -9.88 -15.85 14.49
N VAL A 109 -9.53 -16.27 13.27
CA VAL A 109 -9.85 -17.61 12.75
C VAL A 109 -8.96 -18.68 13.40
N ASP A 110 -7.73 -18.31 13.79
CA ASP A 110 -6.81 -19.20 14.49
C ASP A 110 -5.96 -18.39 15.49
N PRO A 111 -6.11 -18.60 16.82
CA PRO A 111 -5.27 -17.93 17.80
C PRO A 111 -3.82 -18.45 17.72
N ALA A 112 -2.85 -17.54 17.83
CA ALA A 112 -1.44 -17.92 17.80
C ALA A 112 -1.08 -18.85 18.98
N LEU A 113 -0.72 -20.10 18.66
CA LEU A 113 -0.25 -21.08 19.64
C LEU A 113 1.25 -20.88 19.94
N PRO A 114 1.67 -20.96 21.22
CA PRO A 114 3.08 -20.95 21.56
C PRO A 114 3.78 -22.20 20.99
N PRO A 115 5.04 -22.09 20.55
CA PRO A 115 5.73 -23.19 19.89
C PRO A 115 6.04 -24.32 20.88
N GLU A 116 5.60 -25.54 20.57
CA GLU A 116 5.85 -26.73 21.40
C GLU A 116 7.35 -27.10 21.51
N ARG A 117 8.14 -26.81 20.46
CA ARG A 117 9.57 -27.12 20.41
C ARG A 117 10.40 -25.90 20.05
N LYS A 118 11.41 -25.61 20.88
CA LYS A 118 12.38 -24.55 20.63
C LYS A 118 13.16 -24.86 19.35
N SER A 119 13.08 -23.97 18.36
CA SER A 119 13.75 -24.11 17.05
C SER A 119 15.28 -24.19 17.19
N LYS A 120 15.86 -23.43 18.13
CA LYS A 120 17.32 -23.35 18.36
C LYS A 120 17.63 -23.00 19.82
N PRO A 121 18.83 -23.31 20.34
CA PRO A 121 19.81 -24.26 19.82
C PRO A 121 19.45 -25.71 20.20
N LYS A 122 19.85 -26.69 19.37
CA LYS A 122 19.66 -28.12 19.64
C LYS A 122 20.62 -28.57 20.77
N LYS A 123 20.25 -28.33 22.03
CA LYS A 123 21.08 -28.57 23.21
C LYS A 123 21.68 -29.98 23.27
N ALA A 124 20.92 -30.99 22.84
CA ALA A 124 21.38 -32.38 22.79
C ALA A 124 22.56 -32.58 21.81
N LEU A 125 22.50 -31.94 20.63
CA LEU A 125 23.57 -32.05 19.63
C LEU A 125 24.88 -31.44 20.15
N VAL A 126 24.78 -30.26 20.80
CA VAL A 126 25.94 -29.60 21.42
C VAL A 126 26.55 -30.49 22.50
N ALA A 127 25.72 -31.05 23.39
CA ALA A 127 26.20 -31.95 24.44
C ALA A 127 26.97 -33.15 23.85
N ILE A 128 26.43 -33.82 22.83
CA ILE A 128 27.07 -34.98 22.18
C ILE A 128 28.43 -34.60 21.57
N ILE A 129 28.52 -33.48 20.85
CA ILE A 129 29.78 -33.06 20.23
C ILE A 129 30.81 -32.71 21.31
N THR A 130 30.40 -31.99 22.37
CA THR A 130 31.31 -31.62 23.45
C THR A 130 31.83 -32.82 24.23
N THR A 131 30.99 -33.83 24.51
CA THR A 131 31.41 -35.04 25.23
C THR A 131 32.35 -35.88 24.37
N LEU A 132 32.06 -36.04 23.07
CA LEU A 132 32.95 -36.74 22.14
C LEU A 132 34.31 -36.04 22.01
N ALA A 133 34.31 -34.72 21.80
CA ALA A 133 35.54 -33.94 21.66
C ALA A 133 36.39 -33.98 22.94
N THR A 134 35.77 -33.80 24.10
CA THR A 134 36.47 -33.84 25.39
C THR A 134 36.99 -35.24 25.70
N GLY A 135 36.20 -36.28 25.43
CA GLY A 135 36.61 -37.67 25.61
C GLY A 135 37.82 -38.01 24.73
N PHE A 136 37.79 -37.62 23.45
CA PHE A 136 38.91 -37.84 22.55
C PHE A 136 40.17 -37.07 22.98
N ALA A 137 40.03 -35.81 23.40
CA ALA A 137 41.14 -35.01 23.91
C ALA A 137 41.77 -35.64 25.17
N LEU A 138 40.96 -36.16 26.09
CA LEU A 138 41.45 -36.85 27.29
C LEU A 138 42.17 -38.15 26.95
N LEU A 139 41.67 -38.93 25.98
CA LEU A 139 42.37 -40.13 25.52
C LEU A 139 43.75 -39.79 24.97
N LEU A 140 43.84 -38.80 24.07
CA LEU A 140 45.12 -38.33 23.53
C LEU A 140 46.05 -37.85 24.65
N TRP A 141 45.54 -37.08 25.60
CA TRP A 141 46.31 -36.60 26.75
C TRP A 141 46.88 -37.75 27.59
N VAL A 142 46.06 -38.77 27.90
CA VAL A 142 46.50 -39.94 28.66
C VAL A 142 47.56 -40.73 27.90
N PHE A 143 47.38 -40.96 26.60
CA PHE A 143 48.38 -41.65 25.77
C PHE A 143 49.70 -40.88 25.71
N VAL A 144 49.67 -39.57 25.48
CA VAL A 144 50.88 -38.72 25.48
C VAL A 144 51.57 -38.75 26.83
N ARG A 145 50.81 -38.58 27.92
CA ARG A 145 51.34 -38.62 29.29
C ARG A 145 51.95 -39.99 29.62
N GLN A 146 51.30 -41.08 29.20
CA GLN A 146 51.78 -42.43 29.40
C GLN A 146 53.03 -42.72 28.55
N ALA A 147 53.06 -42.27 27.30
CA ALA A 147 54.22 -42.43 26.41
C ALA A 147 55.45 -41.68 26.97
N LEU A 148 55.28 -40.43 27.43
CA LEU A 148 56.34 -39.66 28.07
C LEU A 148 56.83 -40.34 29.36
N ARG A 149 55.92 -40.85 30.19
CA ARG A 149 56.28 -41.58 31.42
C ARG A 149 57.02 -42.88 31.11
N ASN A 150 56.59 -43.63 30.11
CA ASN A 150 57.23 -44.89 29.73
C ASN A 150 58.61 -44.66 29.12
N ALA A 151 58.75 -43.65 28.26
CA ALA A 151 60.02 -43.31 27.64
C ALA A 151 61.09 -42.82 28.64
N SER A 152 60.70 -42.39 29.84
CA SER A 152 61.62 -42.09 30.94
C SER A 152 62.14 -43.33 31.68
N LYS A 153 61.45 -44.48 31.56
CA LYS A 153 61.81 -45.75 32.22
C LYS A 153 62.64 -46.66 31.31
N ASP A 154 62.43 -46.60 30.00
CA ASP A 154 63.19 -47.38 29.03
C ASP A 154 64.47 -46.64 28.60
N GLY A 155 65.63 -47.27 28.84
CA GLY A 155 66.95 -46.68 28.58
C GLY A 155 67.22 -46.33 27.11
N GLU A 156 66.75 -47.15 26.16
CA GLU A 156 66.86 -46.87 24.72
C GLU A 156 65.97 -45.71 24.27
N THR A 157 64.76 -45.61 24.82
CA THR A 157 63.78 -44.57 24.47
C THR A 157 64.19 -43.20 25.01
N SER A 158 64.85 -43.17 26.18
CA SER A 158 65.46 -41.97 26.76
C SER A 158 66.55 -41.37 25.86
N GLN A 159 67.36 -42.20 25.20
CA GLN A 159 68.39 -41.72 24.27
C GLN A 159 67.78 -41.10 23.00
N LYS A 160 66.73 -41.73 22.44
CA LYS A 160 66.00 -41.19 21.28
C LYS A 160 65.30 -39.87 21.60
N LEU A 161 64.70 -39.74 22.78
CA LEU A 161 64.10 -38.49 23.24
C LEU A 161 65.12 -37.37 23.43
N LYS A 162 66.31 -37.67 23.96
CA LYS A 162 67.39 -36.67 24.08
C LYS A 162 67.89 -36.19 22.72
N GLN A 163 68.00 -37.08 21.73
CA GLN A 163 68.34 -36.70 20.36
C GLN A 163 67.25 -35.83 19.72
N LEU A 164 65.98 -36.17 19.93
CA LEU A 164 64.85 -35.36 19.45
C LEU A 164 64.81 -33.97 20.10
N HIS A 165 65.04 -33.89 21.42
CA HIS A 165 65.10 -32.62 22.15
C HIS A 165 66.29 -31.77 21.72
N ALA A 166 67.45 -32.38 21.47
CA ALA A 166 68.64 -31.69 20.97
C ALA A 166 68.47 -31.19 19.53
N ALA A 167 67.80 -31.97 18.67
CA ALA A 167 67.46 -31.56 17.31
C ALA A 167 66.43 -30.42 17.31
N TRP A 168 65.42 -30.50 18.17
CA TRP A 168 64.40 -29.45 18.27
C TRP A 168 64.97 -28.13 18.80
N ARG A 169 65.89 -28.19 19.77
CA ARG A 169 66.59 -27.01 20.30
C ARG A 169 67.62 -26.40 19.33
N ARG A 170 67.99 -27.12 18.27
CA ARG A 170 68.83 -26.61 17.17
C ARG A 170 68.02 -26.07 16.00
N ALA A 171 66.77 -26.49 15.86
CA ALA A 171 65.88 -26.09 14.76
C ALA A 171 64.99 -24.88 15.09
N LEU A 172 64.96 -24.47 16.36
CA LEU A 172 64.28 -23.29 16.88
C LEU A 172 65.33 -22.25 17.26
#